data_AF-A0A2V9YT37-F1
#
_entry.id   AF-A0A2V9YT37-F1
#
_cell.length_a   1.000
_cell.length_b   1.000
_cell.length_c   1.000
_cell.angle_alpha   90.00
_cell.angle_beta   90.00
_cell.angle_gamma   90.00
#
_symmetry.space_group_name_H-M   'P 1'
#
loop_
_entity.id
_entity.type
_entity.pdbx_description
1 polymer ?
#
loop_
_entity_poly.entity_id
_entity_poly.type
_entity_poly.pdbx_seq_one_letter_code
_entity_poly.pdbx_strand_id
1 'polypeptide(L)'
;SIQNSATLVANFPATITCPAGHYAGTTANNGTCRQYSYPVLTNDVFWQNRAFNITVGSFGAGTLNQQHVVTLVPTLNQTATGSCQSGASYWDIGVRGDTGPSNHSGGQLGPTYSVLTSTTGYSSTNRSTSPAVAAQYCNGSRVPPEFKSGGYQVPPGISDATVPNPVFNLTPAATVDEGNNWINIAWGPLALTNPVSGVVLGNYTPTAGSSTINTGTPASAYTTTDFFGNTRPAGGGWDIGAVEFGAGGGGGATPTASLTPALWSPAAVRGVTVLGPVQIFTLTNTGTVAVTGIAQATLGLASAADYTIIRLLSTCGPAGNGQLLPQTSLNPGSSCLVTVQFRPLTTDSIHSVRPATVQVTDSAGTQTAILNGTAN
;
A
#
# COMPACT_ATOMS: atom_id res chain seq x y z
N SER A 1 19.71 2.51 14.59
CA SER A 1 20.60 3.57 15.10
C SER A 1 22.04 3.31 14.66
N ILE A 2 22.97 4.26 14.82
CA ILE A 2 24.39 4.13 14.47
C ILE A 2 25.27 4.56 15.65
N GLN A 3 26.45 3.95 15.81
CA GLN A 3 27.45 4.43 16.76
C GLN A 3 27.96 5.82 16.39
N ASN A 4 28.30 6.58 17.42
CA ASN A 4 29.03 7.83 17.27
C ASN A 4 30.39 7.54 16.62
N SER A 5 30.80 8.36 15.66
CA SER A 5 32.10 8.21 15.02
C SER A 5 33.24 8.47 16.01
N ALA A 6 34.43 7.90 15.75
CA ALA A 6 35.61 8.15 16.58
C ALA A 6 35.91 9.66 16.72
N THR A 7 35.73 10.43 15.64
CA THR A 7 35.88 11.89 15.66
C THR A 7 34.87 12.57 16.59
N LEU A 8 33.59 12.17 16.54
CA LEU A 8 32.58 12.74 17.42
C LEU A 8 32.89 12.40 18.89
N VAL A 9 33.25 11.15 19.18
CA VAL A 9 33.59 10.69 20.53
C VAL A 9 34.81 11.43 21.08
N ALA A 10 35.82 11.69 20.26
CA ALA A 10 37.03 12.43 20.65
C ALA A 10 36.74 13.91 20.98
N ASN A 11 35.69 14.49 20.40
CA ASN A 11 35.29 15.87 20.66
C ASN A 11 34.31 16.02 21.84
N PHE A 12 33.89 14.92 22.47
CA PHE A 12 33.01 14.98 23.62
C PHE A 12 33.74 15.48 24.88
N PRO A 13 33.08 16.32 25.71
CA PRO A 13 33.61 16.67 27.02
C PRO A 13 33.78 15.43 27.89
N ALA A 14 34.54 15.52 28.99
CA ALA A 14 34.74 14.41 29.92
C ALA A 14 33.42 13.82 30.45
N THR A 15 32.42 14.69 30.64
CA THR A 15 31.07 14.30 31.05
C THR A 15 30.04 14.83 30.07
N ILE A 16 29.19 13.94 29.57
CA ILE A 16 27.95 14.29 28.86
C ILE A 16 26.78 13.84 29.71
N THR A 17 25.80 14.70 29.91
CA THR A 17 24.53 14.30 30.52
C THR A 17 23.53 13.99 29.41
N CYS A 18 23.14 12.72 29.30
CA CYS A 18 22.10 12.33 28.34
C CYS A 18 20.75 12.94 28.73
N PRO A 19 19.95 13.45 27.77
CA PRO A 19 18.60 13.89 28.04
C PRO A 19 17.74 12.77 28.63
N ALA A 20 16.74 13.12 29.44
CA ALA A 20 15.83 12.14 30.03
C ALA A 20 15.15 11.28 28.94
N GLY A 21 15.14 9.96 29.14
CA GLY A 21 14.59 9.01 28.16
C GLY A 21 15.54 8.66 26.99
N HIS A 22 16.64 9.39 26.82
CA HIS A 22 17.61 9.17 25.75
C HIS A 22 18.84 8.38 26.22
N TYR A 23 18.67 7.48 27.19
CA TYR A 23 19.71 6.56 27.63
C TYR A 23 19.10 5.32 28.28
N ALA A 24 19.87 4.24 28.37
CA ALA A 24 19.50 3.04 29.11
C ALA A 24 19.94 3.10 30.58
N GLY A 25 19.16 2.49 31.47
CA GLY A 25 19.44 2.43 32.91
C GLY A 25 19.09 3.72 33.67
N THR A 26 19.70 3.92 34.83
CA THR A 26 19.37 5.02 35.76
C THR A 26 20.40 6.15 35.78
N THR A 27 21.46 6.06 34.97
CA THR A 27 22.58 7.01 34.99
C THR A 27 22.65 7.81 33.70
N ALA A 28 22.27 9.08 33.78
CA ALA A 28 22.31 10.01 32.63
C ALA A 28 23.74 10.44 32.27
N ASN A 29 24.62 10.56 33.25
CA ASN A 29 26.00 11.01 33.03
C ASN A 29 26.82 9.91 32.35
N ASN A 30 27.36 10.23 31.17
CA ASN A 30 28.05 9.31 30.28
C ASN A 30 27.23 8.04 29.96
N GLY A 31 25.90 8.19 29.90
CA GLY A 31 24.97 7.12 29.52
C GLY A 31 25.11 6.70 28.05
N THR A 32 24.22 5.82 27.59
CA THR A 32 24.31 5.21 26.25
C THR A 32 24.27 6.21 25.08
N CYS A 33 23.69 7.41 25.26
CA CYS A 33 23.72 8.47 24.25
C CYS A 33 25.15 8.88 23.83
N ARG A 34 26.14 8.66 24.71
CA ARG A 34 27.56 8.92 24.42
C ARG A 34 28.13 7.91 23.42
N GLN A 35 27.54 6.74 23.27
CA GLN A 35 28.03 5.68 22.40
C GLN A 35 27.31 5.66 21.04
N TYR A 36 26.00 5.86 21.03
CA TYR A 36 25.16 5.85 19.83
C TYR A 36 23.90 6.69 20.06
N SER A 37 23.21 7.05 18.99
CA SER A 37 21.93 7.76 19.11
C SER A 37 20.88 6.87 19.79
N TYR A 38 20.34 7.31 20.92
CA TYR A 38 19.35 6.58 21.69
C TYR A 38 18.01 7.34 21.64
N PRO A 39 17.14 7.07 20.64
CA PRO A 39 15.81 7.68 20.58
C PRO A 39 14.90 7.14 21.68
N VAL A 40 13.93 7.96 22.10
CA VAL A 40 12.77 7.47 22.83
C VAL A 40 11.91 6.71 21.83
N LEU A 41 11.68 5.42 22.11
CA LEU A 41 10.86 4.53 21.30
C LEU A 41 9.67 4.08 22.15
N THR A 42 8.54 4.74 21.99
CA THR A 42 7.36 4.56 22.83
C THR A 42 6.10 4.68 21.99
N ASN A 43 5.17 3.73 22.14
CA ASN A 43 3.97 3.62 21.31
C ASN A 43 4.27 3.45 19.82
N ASP A 44 5.34 2.73 19.47
CA ASP A 44 5.74 2.49 18.08
C ASP A 44 5.33 1.09 17.58
N VAL A 45 5.17 0.96 16.28
CA VAL A 45 5.00 -0.34 15.61
C VAL A 45 6.20 -0.59 14.71
N PHE A 46 7.11 -1.47 15.13
CA PHE A 46 8.27 -1.93 14.37
C PHE A 46 8.07 -3.34 13.79
N TRP A 47 6.84 -3.86 13.86
CA TRP A 47 6.47 -5.23 13.54
C TRP A 47 6.83 -5.64 12.10
N GLN A 48 7.43 -6.82 11.97
CA GLN A 48 7.79 -7.47 10.71
C GLN A 48 8.59 -6.59 9.75
N ASN A 49 9.57 -5.84 10.27
CA ASN A 49 10.51 -5.13 9.43
C ASN A 49 11.42 -6.14 8.71
N ARG A 50 11.20 -6.35 7.41
CA ARG A 50 11.90 -7.40 6.66
C ARG A 50 13.38 -7.08 6.52
N ALA A 51 14.21 -8.03 6.92
CA ALA A 51 15.65 -7.99 6.69
C ALA A 51 15.98 -8.79 5.44
N PHE A 52 16.82 -8.20 4.59
CA PHE A 52 17.36 -8.84 3.41
C PHE A 52 18.88 -8.91 3.54
N ASN A 53 19.47 -10.00 3.09
CA ASN A 53 20.90 -10.13 2.95
C ASN A 53 21.24 -10.80 1.63
N ILE A 54 22.48 -10.61 1.20
CA ILE A 54 23.02 -11.26 0.01
C ILE A 54 23.77 -12.50 0.47
N THR A 55 23.58 -13.61 -0.24
CA THR A 55 24.34 -14.84 -0.06
C THR A 55 25.01 -15.24 -1.35
N VAL A 56 26.22 -15.80 -1.24
CA VAL A 56 26.95 -16.39 -2.36
C VAL A 56 26.83 -17.90 -2.26
N GLY A 57 26.07 -18.51 -3.18
CA GLY A 57 25.88 -19.95 -3.31
C GLY A 57 26.99 -20.62 -4.10
N SER A 58 26.83 -21.90 -4.46
CA SER A 58 27.76 -22.65 -5.32
C SER A 58 27.80 -22.10 -6.76
N PHE A 59 28.65 -22.67 -7.63
CA PHE A 59 28.61 -22.43 -9.07
C PHE A 59 27.22 -22.71 -9.64
N GLY A 60 26.77 -21.88 -10.58
CA GLY A 60 25.49 -22.06 -11.24
C GLY A 60 25.46 -23.30 -12.16
N ALA A 61 24.27 -23.68 -12.62
CA ALA A 61 24.13 -24.70 -13.66
C ALA A 61 24.15 -24.07 -15.06
N GLY A 62 24.48 -24.87 -16.09
CA GLY A 62 24.44 -24.42 -17.49
C GLY A 62 25.41 -23.27 -17.77
N THR A 63 24.93 -22.20 -18.40
CA THR A 63 25.74 -21.00 -18.72
C THR A 63 26.18 -20.21 -17.50
N LEU A 64 25.66 -20.52 -16.31
CA LEU A 64 26.02 -19.88 -15.04
C LEU A 64 27.13 -20.64 -14.29
N ASN A 65 27.66 -21.74 -14.84
CA ASN A 65 28.67 -22.58 -14.19
C ASN A 65 30.06 -21.96 -14.06
N GLN A 66 30.26 -20.76 -14.61
CA GLN A 66 31.54 -20.05 -14.58
C GLN A 66 31.70 -19.17 -13.33
N GLN A 67 30.63 -18.96 -12.54
CA GLN A 67 30.68 -18.14 -11.33
C GLN A 67 29.76 -18.66 -10.23
N HIS A 68 30.05 -18.25 -9.00
CA HIS A 68 29.19 -18.48 -7.85
C HIS A 68 27.88 -17.67 -7.95
N VAL A 69 26.79 -18.29 -7.51
CA VAL A 69 25.44 -17.74 -7.64
C VAL A 69 25.16 -16.75 -6.51
N VAL A 70 25.10 -15.46 -6.81
CA VAL A 70 24.75 -14.42 -5.83
C VAL A 70 23.22 -14.26 -5.77
N THR A 71 22.64 -14.38 -4.56
CA THR A 71 21.19 -14.38 -4.33
C THR A 71 20.80 -13.45 -3.20
N LEU A 72 19.69 -12.72 -3.37
CA LEU A 72 19.02 -11.98 -2.29
C LEU A 72 18.16 -12.95 -1.48
N VAL A 73 18.33 -12.96 -0.16
CA VAL A 73 17.58 -13.80 0.78
C VAL A 73 16.78 -12.91 1.74
N PRO A 74 15.49 -13.22 2.00
CA PRO A 74 14.68 -14.22 1.30
C PRO A 74 14.49 -13.85 -0.19
N THR A 75 14.32 -14.86 -1.04
CA THR A 75 14.02 -14.62 -2.46
C THR A 75 12.64 -14.00 -2.62
N LEU A 76 12.54 -12.99 -3.50
CA LEU A 76 11.29 -12.30 -3.79
C LEU A 76 10.46 -13.10 -4.78
N ASN A 77 9.65 -14.03 -4.27
CA ASN A 77 8.81 -14.95 -5.05
C ASN A 77 7.32 -14.61 -4.98
N GLN A 78 6.98 -13.33 -4.77
CA GLN A 78 5.59 -12.90 -4.64
C GLN A 78 4.77 -13.17 -5.92
N THR A 79 3.55 -13.71 -5.73
CA THR A 79 2.59 -13.98 -6.80
C THR A 79 1.68 -12.80 -7.12
N ALA A 80 1.64 -11.81 -6.22
CA ALA A 80 0.95 -10.53 -6.38
C ALA A 80 1.76 -9.41 -5.73
N THR A 81 1.66 -8.21 -6.29
CA THR A 81 2.31 -7.00 -5.78
C THR A 81 1.87 -6.73 -4.35
N GLY A 82 2.84 -6.60 -3.43
CA GLY A 82 2.59 -6.30 -2.02
C GLY A 82 2.29 -7.51 -1.14
N SER A 83 2.25 -8.73 -1.69
CA SER A 83 1.94 -9.92 -0.92
C SER A 83 3.06 -10.33 0.04
N CYS A 84 2.69 -10.62 1.28
CA CYS A 84 3.62 -11.06 2.30
C CYS A 84 3.92 -12.56 2.19
N GLN A 85 4.93 -12.92 1.39
CA GLN A 85 5.38 -14.31 1.24
C GLN A 85 6.02 -14.87 2.52
N SER A 86 5.93 -16.19 2.72
CA SER A 86 6.53 -16.93 3.84
C SER A 86 8.05 -17.03 3.72
N GLY A 87 8.73 -17.25 4.85
CA GLY A 87 10.19 -17.42 4.89
C GLY A 87 10.98 -16.12 5.00
N ALA A 88 10.31 -15.00 5.29
CA ALA A 88 10.99 -13.74 5.58
C ALA A 88 11.69 -13.76 6.94
N SER A 89 12.87 -13.16 6.97
CA SER A 89 13.56 -12.81 8.21
C SER A 89 13.19 -11.40 8.60
N TYR A 90 13.01 -11.17 9.90
CA TYR A 90 12.63 -9.87 10.43
C TYR A 90 13.69 -9.33 11.36
N TRP A 91 13.99 -8.04 11.20
CA TRP A 91 14.86 -7.28 12.06
C TRP A 91 14.25 -5.91 12.31
N ASP A 92 13.40 -5.86 13.33
CA ASP A 92 12.56 -4.71 13.65
C ASP A 92 13.37 -3.46 13.98
N ILE A 93 14.30 -3.61 14.93
CA ILE A 93 15.16 -2.53 15.41
C ILE A 93 16.59 -3.05 15.63
N GLY A 94 17.57 -2.18 15.44
CA GLY A 94 18.97 -2.51 15.64
C GLY A 94 19.88 -1.30 15.67
N VAL A 95 21.09 -1.51 16.18
CA VAL A 95 22.20 -0.56 16.06
C VAL A 95 23.17 -1.12 15.04
N ARG A 96 23.76 -0.25 14.20
CA ARG A 96 24.82 -0.66 13.28
C ARG A 96 25.88 -1.47 14.05
N GLY A 97 26.42 -2.54 13.46
CA GLY A 97 27.36 -3.43 14.14
C GLY A 97 26.72 -4.61 14.88
N ASP A 98 25.40 -4.60 15.06
CA ASP A 98 24.66 -5.83 15.34
C ASP A 98 24.80 -6.81 14.16
N THR A 99 24.77 -8.11 14.43
CA THR A 99 24.89 -9.16 13.39
C THR A 99 23.64 -10.03 13.24
N GLY A 100 22.61 -9.75 14.03
CA GLY A 100 21.30 -10.37 13.89
C GLY A 100 20.30 -9.81 14.91
N PRO A 101 19.01 -10.19 14.80
CA PRO A 101 17.94 -9.64 15.64
C PRO A 101 18.12 -9.86 17.14
N SER A 102 18.86 -10.91 17.53
CA SER A 102 19.16 -11.24 18.94
C SER A 102 20.58 -10.87 19.37
N ASN A 103 21.38 -10.28 18.49
CA ASN A 103 22.75 -9.89 18.79
C ASN A 103 22.87 -8.37 18.79
N HIS A 104 22.95 -7.80 19.99
CA HIS A 104 23.05 -6.35 20.22
C HIS A 104 24.47 -5.86 20.50
N SER A 105 25.48 -6.46 19.87
CA SER A 105 26.90 -6.07 20.06
C SER A 105 27.18 -4.61 19.67
N GLY A 106 26.37 -4.03 18.77
CA GLY A 106 26.48 -2.62 18.39
C GLY A 106 25.85 -1.66 19.38
N GLY A 107 25.00 -2.17 20.27
CA GLY A 107 24.18 -1.42 21.23
C GLY A 107 22.74 -1.92 21.22
N GLN A 108 22.01 -1.74 22.32
CA GLN A 108 20.61 -2.16 22.41
C GLN A 108 19.70 -0.95 22.62
N LEU A 109 18.71 -0.79 21.74
CA LEU A 109 17.65 0.21 21.88
C LEU A 109 16.58 -0.31 22.87
N GLY A 110 15.88 0.60 23.54
CA GLY A 110 14.88 0.26 24.56
C GLY A 110 13.47 0.71 24.19
N PRO A 111 12.76 0.00 23.30
CA PRO A 111 11.36 0.26 23.05
C PRO A 111 10.50 -0.03 24.28
N THR A 112 9.44 0.76 24.47
CA THR A 112 8.40 0.51 25.48
C THR A 112 7.03 0.71 24.87
N TYR A 113 6.00 0.01 25.36
CA TYR A 113 4.64 0.10 24.83
C TYR A 113 4.60 0.00 23.29
N SER A 114 5.45 -0.83 22.70
CA SER A 114 5.63 -0.92 21.25
C SER A 114 5.32 -2.34 20.76
N VAL A 115 5.06 -2.48 19.47
CA VAL A 115 4.86 -3.79 18.83
C VAL A 115 6.09 -4.16 18.01
N LEU A 116 6.67 -5.33 18.30
CA LEU A 116 7.85 -5.89 17.63
C LEU A 116 7.61 -7.38 17.34
N THR A 117 8.16 -7.89 16.24
CA THR A 117 8.14 -9.33 15.88
C THR A 117 8.59 -10.21 17.04
N SER A 118 9.59 -9.76 17.80
CA SER A 118 10.02 -10.38 19.06
C SER A 118 10.24 -9.33 20.13
N THR A 119 9.76 -9.58 21.34
CA THR A 119 9.98 -8.73 22.52
C THR A 119 11.11 -9.24 23.41
N THR A 120 11.77 -10.32 23.01
CA THR A 120 12.85 -10.94 23.80
C THR A 120 13.99 -9.94 23.98
N GLY A 121 14.42 -9.73 25.24
CA GLY A 121 15.47 -8.78 25.57
C GLY A 121 15.00 -7.33 25.74
N TYR A 122 13.71 -7.03 25.52
CA TYR A 122 13.14 -5.69 25.69
C TYR A 122 12.16 -5.63 26.88
N SER A 123 11.66 -4.42 27.16
CA SER A 123 10.66 -4.19 28.22
C SER A 123 9.43 -5.08 28.05
N SER A 124 8.88 -5.57 29.16
CA SER A 124 7.63 -6.35 29.21
C SER A 124 6.39 -5.55 28.83
N THR A 125 6.49 -4.23 28.69
CA THR A 125 5.42 -3.38 28.17
C THR A 125 5.22 -3.51 26.65
N ASN A 126 6.17 -4.13 25.95
CA ASN A 126 6.06 -4.38 24.52
C ASN A 126 5.21 -5.62 24.21
N ARG A 127 4.75 -5.72 22.97
CA ARG A 127 3.93 -6.83 22.47
C ARG A 127 4.54 -7.45 21.22
N SER A 128 4.37 -8.76 21.10
CA SER A 128 4.72 -9.54 19.89
C SER A 128 3.51 -10.13 19.18
N THR A 129 2.34 -9.56 19.40
CA THR A 129 1.12 -9.95 18.69
C THR A 129 0.97 -9.08 17.44
N SER A 130 0.40 -9.66 16.39
CA SER A 130 0.10 -8.92 15.16
C SER A 130 -0.72 -7.66 15.46
N PRO A 131 -0.31 -6.48 14.94
CA PRO A 131 -1.08 -5.26 15.08
C PRO A 131 -2.38 -5.26 14.27
N ALA A 132 -2.70 -6.35 13.56
CA ALA A 132 -3.96 -6.58 12.83
C ALA A 132 -4.44 -5.34 12.06
N VAL A 133 -3.58 -4.82 11.18
CA VAL A 133 -3.93 -3.69 10.31
C VAL A 133 -4.82 -4.13 9.15
N ALA A 134 -5.60 -3.21 8.60
CA ALA A 134 -6.57 -3.51 7.55
C ALA A 134 -5.95 -4.10 6.28
N ALA A 135 -4.76 -3.64 5.88
CA ALA A 135 -3.98 -4.23 4.81
C ALA A 135 -2.47 -4.00 5.04
N GLN A 136 -1.73 -5.07 5.33
CA GLN A 136 -0.28 -5.00 5.39
C GLN A 136 0.31 -5.04 3.99
N TYR A 137 1.26 -4.16 3.72
CA TYR A 137 2.03 -4.15 2.48
C TYR A 137 3.42 -4.73 2.73
N CYS A 138 3.84 -5.68 1.90
CA CYS A 138 5.18 -6.23 1.91
C CYS A 138 5.95 -5.84 0.66
N ASN A 139 7.13 -5.23 0.84
CA ASN A 139 8.04 -4.95 -0.24
C ASN A 139 8.39 -6.23 -1.01
N GLY A 140 8.46 -6.13 -2.33
CA GLY A 140 8.85 -7.23 -3.20
C GLY A 140 9.43 -6.75 -4.52
N SER A 141 9.24 -7.53 -5.59
CA SER A 141 9.74 -7.24 -6.94
C SER A 141 9.24 -5.90 -7.50
N ARG A 142 10.15 -5.15 -8.13
CA ARG A 142 9.84 -3.91 -8.85
C ARG A 142 8.97 -4.14 -10.08
N VAL A 143 9.08 -5.29 -10.74
CA VAL A 143 8.18 -5.67 -11.84
C VAL A 143 6.97 -6.36 -11.22
N PRO A 144 5.77 -5.79 -11.34
CA PRO A 144 4.55 -6.40 -10.81
C PRO A 144 4.39 -7.81 -11.40
N PRO A 145 4.15 -8.86 -10.58
CA PRO A 145 3.80 -10.18 -11.09
C PRO A 145 2.62 -10.15 -12.07
N GLU A 146 1.72 -9.17 -11.90
CA GLU A 146 0.55 -8.94 -12.74
C GLU A 146 0.87 -8.45 -14.15
N PHE A 147 2.08 -7.92 -14.39
CA PHE A 147 2.47 -7.39 -15.70
C PHE A 147 2.71 -8.50 -16.74
N LYS A 148 2.90 -9.76 -16.31
CA LYS A 148 3.02 -10.99 -17.14
C LYS A 148 4.00 -10.91 -18.33
N SER A 149 4.87 -9.90 -18.34
CA SER A 149 5.84 -9.59 -19.39
C SER A 149 7.11 -9.08 -18.73
N GLY A 150 8.25 -9.73 -19.00
CA GLY A 150 9.49 -9.54 -18.24
C GLY A 150 9.56 -10.40 -16.97
N GLY A 151 10.77 -10.85 -16.62
CA GLY A 151 10.99 -11.62 -15.39
C GLY A 151 10.75 -10.76 -14.15
N TYR A 152 9.90 -11.22 -13.23
CA TYR A 152 9.61 -10.54 -11.97
C TYR A 152 10.40 -11.11 -10.79
N GLN A 153 11.07 -12.26 -10.97
CA GLN A 153 12.02 -12.75 -9.98
C GLN A 153 13.30 -11.92 -10.08
N VAL A 154 13.98 -11.67 -8.96
CA VAL A 154 15.39 -11.24 -8.98
C VAL A 154 16.18 -12.49 -9.35
N PRO A 155 16.59 -12.68 -10.62
CA PRO A 155 17.32 -13.87 -10.99
C PRO A 155 18.69 -13.77 -10.32
N PRO A 156 19.30 -14.90 -9.95
CA PRO A 156 20.67 -14.86 -9.46
C PRO A 156 21.61 -14.22 -10.50
N GLY A 157 22.65 -13.52 -10.02
CA GLY A 157 23.56 -12.76 -10.87
C GLY A 157 24.15 -13.59 -12.03
N ILE A 158 24.22 -12.99 -13.23
CA ILE A 158 24.82 -13.59 -14.44
C ILE A 158 26.23 -13.03 -14.68
N SER A 159 27.09 -13.77 -15.39
CA SER A 159 28.46 -13.30 -15.69
C SER A 159 28.48 -12.29 -16.84
N ASP A 160 29.47 -11.39 -16.80
CA ASP A 160 29.70 -10.33 -17.81
C ASP A 160 30.20 -10.86 -19.18
N ALA A 161 30.35 -12.19 -19.35
CA ALA A 161 31.20 -12.74 -20.40
C ALA A 161 30.51 -13.65 -21.45
N THR A 162 29.19 -13.85 -21.42
CA THR A 162 28.52 -14.71 -22.42
C THR A 162 27.68 -13.94 -23.44
N VAL A 163 28.32 -13.65 -24.59
CA VAL A 163 27.68 -13.44 -25.91
C VAL A 163 27.47 -14.81 -26.59
N PRO A 164 26.47 -14.98 -27.50
CA PRO A 164 25.70 -13.95 -28.19
C PRO A 164 24.51 -13.45 -27.37
N ASN A 165 24.56 -12.15 -27.09
CA ASN A 165 23.64 -11.37 -26.30
C ASN A 165 22.32 -11.12 -27.09
N PRO A 166 21.16 -11.68 -26.71
CA PRO A 166 19.90 -11.08 -27.13
C PRO A 166 19.81 -9.69 -26.47
N VAL A 167 19.57 -8.66 -27.27
CA VAL A 167 19.49 -7.24 -26.88
C VAL A 167 18.87 -7.07 -25.48
N PHE A 168 19.70 -6.87 -24.46
CA PHE A 168 19.22 -6.38 -23.18
C PHE A 168 18.89 -4.90 -23.34
N ASN A 169 17.64 -4.54 -23.03
CA ASN A 169 17.26 -3.14 -22.88
C ASN A 169 17.51 -2.76 -21.41
N LEU A 170 18.36 -1.76 -21.17
CA LEU A 170 18.64 -1.24 -19.82
C LEU A 170 17.36 -0.59 -19.27
N THR A 171 16.67 -1.31 -18.38
CA THR A 171 15.83 -0.64 -17.38
C THR A 171 16.66 -0.55 -16.09
N PRO A 172 17.01 0.66 -15.64
CA PRO A 172 18.05 0.86 -14.61
C PRO A 172 17.65 0.32 -13.23
N ALA A 173 18.43 -0.65 -12.71
CA ALA A 173 18.51 -1.04 -11.29
C ALA A 173 19.73 -1.93 -10.90
N ALA A 174 20.73 -2.15 -11.75
CA ALA A 174 21.86 -3.03 -11.40
C ALA A 174 22.95 -2.27 -10.63
N THR A 175 23.39 -2.82 -9.50
CA THR A 175 24.58 -2.36 -8.77
C THR A 175 25.69 -3.40 -8.95
N VAL A 176 26.92 -2.94 -9.20
CA VAL A 176 28.11 -3.80 -9.31
C VAL A 176 28.63 -4.09 -7.89
N ASP A 177 28.93 -5.35 -7.58
CA ASP A 177 29.66 -5.69 -6.34
C ASP A 177 31.18 -5.50 -6.50
N GLU A 178 31.93 -5.58 -5.40
CA GLU A 178 33.38 -5.39 -5.39
C GLU A 178 34.15 -6.45 -6.20
N GLY A 179 33.46 -7.49 -6.70
CA GLY A 179 33.98 -8.57 -7.54
C GLY A 179 33.54 -8.50 -9.01
N ASN A 180 32.97 -7.38 -9.46
CA ASN A 180 32.46 -7.18 -10.83
C ASN A 180 31.23 -8.07 -11.18
N ASN A 181 30.52 -8.63 -10.19
CA ASN A 181 29.25 -9.29 -10.42
C ASN A 181 28.12 -8.26 -10.49
N TRP A 182 27.18 -8.51 -11.38
CA TRP A 182 25.96 -7.73 -11.48
C TRP A 182 24.95 -8.21 -10.44
N ILE A 183 24.64 -7.36 -9.45
CA ILE A 183 23.53 -7.58 -8.54
C ILE A 183 22.35 -6.74 -9.02
N ASN A 184 21.30 -7.39 -9.51
CA ASN A 184 20.07 -6.72 -9.88
C ASN A 184 19.19 -6.56 -8.64
N ILE A 185 19.33 -5.47 -7.90
CA ILE A 185 18.41 -5.19 -6.79
C ILE A 185 17.28 -4.28 -7.26
N ALA A 186 16.25 -4.92 -7.83
CA ALA A 186 15.02 -4.26 -8.23
C ALA A 186 13.91 -4.57 -7.23
N TRP A 187 13.79 -3.77 -6.15
CA TRP A 187 12.62 -3.81 -5.26
C TRP A 187 11.59 -2.75 -5.65
N GLY A 188 10.30 -3.04 -5.46
CA GLY A 188 9.21 -2.10 -5.68
C GLY A 188 7.81 -2.70 -5.46
N PRO A 189 6.76 -1.89 -5.71
CA PRO A 189 6.79 -0.42 -5.77
C PRO A 189 7.05 0.21 -4.39
N LEU A 190 7.69 1.38 -4.33
CA LEU A 190 7.71 2.21 -3.11
C LEU A 190 6.43 3.05 -2.98
N ALA A 191 5.32 2.53 -3.50
CA ALA A 191 4.03 3.20 -3.56
C ALA A 191 3.00 2.35 -2.82
N LEU A 192 2.09 3.03 -2.11
CA LEU A 192 0.94 2.39 -1.47
C LEU A 192 -0.17 2.03 -2.49
N THR A 193 0.09 2.15 -3.79
CA THR A 193 -0.85 1.83 -4.86
C THR A 193 -0.25 0.84 -5.84
N ASN A 194 -1.09 -0.07 -6.34
CA ASN A 194 -0.70 -1.04 -7.35
C ASN A 194 -0.44 -0.30 -8.68
N PRO A 195 0.75 -0.44 -9.28
CA PRO A 195 1.11 0.30 -10.48
C PRO A 195 0.35 -0.15 -11.74
N VAL A 196 -0.31 -1.32 -11.70
CA VAL A 196 -1.13 -1.85 -12.80
C VAL A 196 -2.61 -1.53 -12.59
N SER A 197 -3.14 -1.81 -11.40
CA SER A 197 -4.57 -1.67 -11.12
C SER A 197 -4.98 -0.36 -10.45
N GLY A 198 -4.02 0.42 -9.91
CA GLY A 198 -4.27 1.63 -9.14
C GLY A 198 -4.83 1.41 -7.73
N VAL A 199 -5.08 0.15 -7.33
CA VAL A 199 -5.66 -0.21 -6.03
C VAL A 199 -4.69 0.11 -4.89
N VAL A 200 -5.19 0.61 -3.76
CA VAL A 200 -4.37 0.84 -2.56
C VAL A 200 -3.91 -0.51 -1.97
N LEU A 201 -2.60 -0.68 -1.82
CA LEU A 201 -1.92 -1.90 -1.38
C LEU A 201 -1.70 -1.97 0.14
N GLY A 202 -1.59 -0.82 0.79
CA GLY A 202 -1.30 -0.72 2.23
C GLY A 202 -2.33 0.15 2.93
N ASN A 203 -2.89 -0.39 4.01
CA ASN A 203 -3.73 0.33 4.95
C ASN A 203 -3.35 -0.10 6.37
N TYR A 204 -2.61 0.78 7.06
CA TYR A 204 -2.04 0.51 8.37
C TYR A 204 -2.97 0.85 9.53
N THR A 205 -4.27 0.95 9.27
CA THR A 205 -5.23 1.28 10.31
C THR A 205 -5.57 0.04 11.11
N PRO A 206 -5.53 0.09 12.46
CA PRO A 206 -5.87 -1.04 13.29
C PRO A 206 -7.30 -1.50 13.02
N THR A 207 -7.52 -2.81 12.91
CA THR A 207 -8.86 -3.40 12.81
C THR A 207 -9.38 -3.81 14.18
N ALA A 208 -10.68 -4.08 14.28
CA ALA A 208 -11.29 -4.54 15.53
C ALA A 208 -10.57 -5.79 16.07
N GLY A 209 -10.21 -5.76 17.35
CA GLY A 209 -9.43 -6.83 17.99
C GLY A 209 -7.91 -6.71 17.83
N SER A 210 -7.41 -5.65 17.19
CA SER A 210 -5.98 -5.37 17.14
C SER A 210 -5.37 -5.23 18.54
N SER A 211 -4.17 -5.78 18.70
CA SER A 211 -3.40 -5.70 19.96
C SER A 211 -2.84 -4.31 20.26
N THR A 212 -2.98 -3.34 19.35
CA THR A 212 -2.51 -1.96 19.58
C THR A 212 -3.56 -1.11 20.29
N ILE A 213 -4.83 -1.51 20.24
CA ILE A 213 -5.97 -0.69 20.68
C ILE A 213 -6.00 -0.52 22.20
N ASN A 214 -6.06 0.73 22.68
CA ASN A 214 -6.13 1.15 24.08
C ASN A 214 -5.00 0.60 24.96
N THR A 215 -3.83 0.34 24.37
CA THR A 215 -2.76 -0.41 25.04
C THR A 215 -1.41 0.30 25.07
N GLY A 216 -1.35 1.51 24.53
CA GLY A 216 -0.23 2.43 24.64
C GLY A 216 -0.24 3.21 25.95
N THR A 217 0.73 4.11 26.08
CA THR A 217 0.88 5.02 27.23
C THR A 217 0.57 6.46 26.82
N PRO A 218 0.12 7.36 27.73
CA PRO A 218 -0.09 8.76 27.40
C PRO A 218 1.14 9.43 26.76
N ALA A 219 0.93 10.11 25.64
CA ALA A 219 1.97 10.81 24.88
C ALA A 219 1.58 12.27 24.54
N SER A 220 0.66 12.86 25.30
CA SER A 220 0.12 14.22 25.09
C SER A 220 1.17 15.34 25.12
N ALA A 221 2.34 15.07 25.71
CA ALA A 221 3.49 15.99 25.67
C ALA A 221 4.14 16.08 24.28
N TYR A 222 3.89 15.11 23.39
CA TYR A 222 4.54 14.99 22.09
C TYR A 222 3.55 15.12 20.92
N THR A 223 2.34 14.59 21.07
CA THR A 223 1.28 14.69 20.06
C THR A 223 -0.09 14.65 20.73
N THR A 224 -1.08 15.32 20.12
CA THR A 224 -2.48 15.26 20.54
C THR A 224 -3.40 14.70 19.46
N THR A 225 -2.85 14.41 18.27
CA THR A 225 -3.59 13.83 17.15
C THR A 225 -2.85 12.66 16.50
N ASP A 226 -3.59 11.78 15.82
CA ASP A 226 -3.03 10.70 15.02
C ASP A 226 -2.64 11.18 13.61
N PHE A 227 -2.15 10.24 12.79
CA PHE A 227 -1.74 10.50 11.41
C PHE A 227 -2.84 11.10 10.53
N PHE A 228 -4.11 10.82 10.83
CA PHE A 228 -5.27 11.35 10.10
C PHE A 228 -5.86 12.62 10.74
N GLY A 229 -5.22 13.14 11.80
CA GLY A 229 -5.69 14.33 12.52
C GLY A 229 -6.76 14.05 13.56
N ASN A 230 -7.06 12.77 13.85
CA ASN A 230 -8.00 12.41 14.90
C ASN A 230 -7.41 12.68 16.28
N THR A 231 -8.24 13.08 17.25
CA THR A 231 -7.79 13.29 18.64
C THR A 231 -7.26 12.01 19.27
N ARG A 232 -6.20 12.15 20.09
CA ARG A 232 -5.63 11.08 20.92
C ARG A 232 -5.82 11.33 22.42
N PRO A 233 -6.25 10.33 23.20
CA PRO A 233 -6.82 9.06 22.75
C PRO A 233 -8.23 9.25 22.20
N ALA A 234 -8.66 8.39 21.27
CA ALA A 234 -10.03 8.40 20.76
C ALA A 234 -10.97 7.43 21.51
N GLY A 235 -10.41 6.49 22.26
CA GLY A 235 -11.12 5.44 23.00
C GLY A 235 -10.80 5.42 24.49
N GLY A 236 -10.75 4.20 25.05
CA GLY A 236 -10.46 3.96 26.47
C GLY A 236 -9.00 4.17 26.87
N GLY A 237 -8.10 4.32 25.90
CA GLY A 237 -6.67 4.54 26.10
C GLY A 237 -5.98 4.94 24.80
N TRP A 238 -4.67 5.16 24.87
CA TRP A 238 -3.86 5.47 23.69
C TRP A 238 -3.62 4.22 22.86
N ASP A 239 -3.68 4.35 21.54
CA ASP A 239 -3.31 3.26 20.64
C ASP A 239 -1.81 3.28 20.34
N ILE A 240 -1.20 2.09 20.27
CA ILE A 240 0.17 1.93 19.80
C ILE A 240 0.22 2.15 18.29
N GLY A 241 1.18 2.96 17.83
CA GLY A 241 1.37 3.29 16.43
C GLY A 241 0.74 4.62 16.04
N ALA A 242 0.82 4.94 14.75
CA ALA A 242 0.49 6.26 14.22
C ALA A 242 -1.01 6.54 14.02
N VAL A 243 -1.88 5.54 14.18
CA VAL A 243 -3.33 5.65 13.91
C VAL A 243 -4.15 5.21 15.13
N GLU A 244 -5.20 5.96 15.46
CA GLU A 244 -6.18 5.57 16.49
C GLU A 244 -7.37 4.79 15.87
N PHE A 245 -7.81 3.77 16.59
CA PHE A 245 -9.02 3.02 16.33
C PHE A 245 -10.23 3.77 16.90
N GLY A 246 -11.31 3.83 16.12
CA GLY A 246 -12.61 4.30 16.62
C GLY A 246 -12.77 5.81 16.80
N ALA A 247 -11.75 6.64 16.56
CA ALA A 247 -11.94 8.07 16.38
C ALA A 247 -12.88 8.33 15.20
N GLY A 248 -13.92 9.16 15.38
CA GLY A 248 -15.06 9.30 14.46
C GLY A 248 -14.73 9.16 12.98
N GLY A 249 -15.15 8.03 12.39
CA GLY A 249 -14.69 7.58 11.07
C GLY A 249 -13.38 6.82 11.19
N GLY A 250 -13.45 5.54 11.60
CA GLY A 250 -12.31 4.69 11.89
C GLY A 250 -11.14 4.88 10.92
N GLY A 251 -9.95 5.06 11.51
CA GLY A 251 -8.73 5.48 10.81
C GLY A 251 -8.63 4.98 9.37
N GLY A 252 -8.36 5.92 8.47
CA GLY A 252 -7.52 5.75 7.28
C GLY A 252 -7.96 4.79 6.18
N ALA A 253 -9.21 4.33 6.19
CA ALA A 253 -9.79 3.68 5.04
C ALA A 253 -10.91 4.57 4.50
N THR A 254 -10.56 5.55 3.69
CA THR A 254 -11.59 6.28 2.95
C THR A 254 -12.17 5.29 1.93
N PRO A 255 -13.49 5.06 1.91
CA PRO A 255 -14.09 4.34 0.80
C PRO A 255 -13.71 5.09 -0.48
N THR A 256 -13.13 4.38 -1.44
CA THR A 256 -12.77 4.92 -2.75
C THR A 256 -13.34 4.00 -3.82
N ALA A 257 -13.95 4.59 -4.84
CA ALA A 257 -14.53 3.87 -5.95
C ALA A 257 -14.22 4.57 -7.27
N SER A 258 -14.13 3.79 -8.34
CA SER A 258 -13.95 4.31 -9.69
C SER A 258 -15.03 3.77 -10.62
N LEU A 259 -15.53 4.62 -11.52
CA LEU A 259 -16.49 4.26 -12.56
C LEU A 259 -15.77 4.25 -13.91
N THR A 260 -15.76 3.11 -14.59
CA THR A 260 -15.02 2.93 -15.85
C THR A 260 -15.91 2.35 -16.96
N PRO A 261 -15.75 2.76 -18.22
CA PRO A 261 -14.81 3.77 -18.72
C PRO A 261 -15.20 5.19 -18.28
N ALA A 262 -14.22 6.11 -18.20
CA ALA A 262 -14.47 7.50 -17.79
C ALA A 262 -15.17 8.34 -18.88
N LEU A 263 -15.11 7.90 -20.13
CA LEU A 263 -15.70 8.56 -21.30
C LEU A 263 -16.30 7.51 -22.24
N TRP A 264 -17.48 7.80 -22.77
CA TRP A 264 -18.08 7.06 -23.88
C TRP A 264 -18.65 8.02 -24.93
N SER A 265 -18.27 7.82 -26.20
CA SER A 265 -18.64 8.71 -27.32
C SER A 265 -19.28 7.91 -28.47
N PRO A 266 -20.53 7.45 -28.33
CA PRO A 266 -21.23 6.69 -29.37
C PRO A 266 -21.71 7.59 -30.51
N ALA A 267 -22.11 7.00 -31.63
CA ALA A 267 -22.85 7.69 -32.67
C ALA A 267 -24.07 6.83 -33.08
N ALA A 268 -25.21 7.47 -33.33
CA ALA A 268 -26.42 6.74 -33.71
C ALA A 268 -27.39 7.62 -34.51
N VAL A 269 -28.20 6.98 -35.35
CA VAL A 269 -29.23 7.68 -36.14
C VAL A 269 -30.31 8.21 -35.19
N ARG A 270 -30.77 9.45 -35.40
CA ARG A 270 -31.87 10.04 -34.62
C ARG A 270 -33.13 9.18 -34.63
N GLY A 271 -33.78 9.08 -33.48
CA GLY A 271 -34.96 8.25 -33.29
C GLY A 271 -34.67 6.76 -33.15
N VAL A 272 -33.40 6.35 -33.10
CA VAL A 272 -33.06 4.96 -32.74
C VAL A 272 -33.51 4.71 -31.31
N THR A 273 -34.48 3.82 -31.15
CA THR A 273 -35.13 3.56 -29.86
C THR A 273 -34.31 2.53 -29.06
N VAL A 274 -34.82 1.31 -28.91
CA VAL A 274 -34.18 0.23 -28.14
C VAL A 274 -32.98 -0.41 -28.84
N LEU A 275 -32.70 0.00 -30.08
CA LEU A 275 -31.56 -0.49 -30.88
C LEU A 275 -30.35 0.45 -30.86
N GLY A 276 -30.39 1.50 -30.03
CA GLY A 276 -29.26 2.41 -29.87
C GLY A 276 -28.03 1.71 -29.28
N PRO A 277 -26.81 2.24 -29.48
CA PRO A 277 -25.60 1.64 -28.94
C PRO A 277 -25.64 1.64 -27.41
N VAL A 278 -25.04 0.61 -26.80
CA VAL A 278 -25.06 0.36 -25.36
C VAL A 278 -23.63 0.28 -24.82
N GLN A 279 -23.41 0.83 -23.63
CA GLN A 279 -22.16 0.74 -22.88
C GLN A 279 -22.42 0.23 -21.46
N ILE A 280 -21.57 -0.66 -20.99
CA ILE A 280 -21.52 -1.08 -19.59
C ILE A 280 -20.43 -0.29 -18.88
N PHE A 281 -20.79 0.40 -17.82
CA PHE A 281 -19.88 1.03 -16.88
C PHE A 281 -19.74 0.15 -15.64
N THR A 282 -18.52 -0.02 -15.16
CA THR A 282 -18.20 -0.83 -13.99
C THR A 282 -17.79 0.10 -12.85
N LEU A 283 -18.55 0.11 -11.77
CA LEU A 283 -18.16 0.73 -10.50
C LEU A 283 -17.35 -0.30 -9.73
N THR A 284 -16.10 0.04 -9.39
CA THR A 284 -15.20 -0.85 -8.65
C THR A 284 -14.81 -0.18 -7.34
N ASN A 285 -14.89 -0.91 -6.22
CA ASN A 285 -14.29 -0.48 -4.98
C ASN A 285 -12.76 -0.60 -5.07
N THR A 286 -12.07 0.53 -5.20
CA THR A 286 -10.62 0.62 -5.30
C THR A 286 -9.93 0.86 -3.96
N GLY A 287 -10.72 0.99 -2.90
CA GLY A 287 -10.27 1.21 -1.53
C GLY A 287 -10.07 -0.08 -0.76
N THR A 288 -9.84 0.11 0.54
CA THR A 288 -9.53 -0.97 1.50
C THR A 288 -10.65 -1.21 2.51
N VAL A 289 -11.74 -0.45 2.44
CA VAL A 289 -13.00 -0.69 3.16
C VAL A 289 -14.15 -0.88 2.22
N ALA A 290 -15.21 -1.53 2.71
CA ALA A 290 -16.43 -1.67 1.95
C ALA A 290 -17.02 -0.29 1.58
N VAL A 291 -17.32 -0.12 0.29
CA VAL A 291 -18.16 0.98 -0.19
C VAL A 291 -19.60 0.58 0.11
N THR A 292 -20.36 1.44 0.77
CA THR A 292 -21.74 1.17 1.19
C THR A 292 -22.66 2.29 0.72
N GLY A 293 -23.98 2.05 0.79
CA GLY A 293 -24.96 3.06 0.38
C GLY A 293 -24.95 3.34 -1.11
N ILE A 294 -24.51 2.37 -1.93
CA ILE A 294 -24.49 2.53 -3.39
C ILE A 294 -25.91 2.78 -3.87
N ALA A 295 -26.11 3.94 -4.50
CA ALA A 295 -27.37 4.33 -5.08
C ALA A 295 -27.52 3.78 -6.51
N GLN A 296 -28.76 3.75 -6.98
CA GLN A 296 -29.04 3.54 -8.40
C GLN A 296 -28.42 4.69 -9.21
N ALA A 297 -27.75 4.34 -10.32
CA ALA A 297 -27.11 5.35 -11.17
C ALA A 297 -28.10 6.40 -11.68
N THR A 298 -27.65 7.62 -11.92
CA THR A 298 -28.45 8.73 -12.46
C THR A 298 -27.80 9.34 -13.69
N LEU A 299 -28.60 10.02 -14.51
CA LEU A 299 -28.10 10.79 -15.65
C LEU A 299 -28.12 12.27 -15.29
N GLY A 300 -27.07 13.00 -15.67
CA GLY A 300 -26.93 14.44 -15.45
C GLY A 300 -26.73 15.22 -16.75
N LEU A 301 -26.75 16.56 -16.60
CA LEU A 301 -26.62 17.58 -17.65
C LEU A 301 -27.81 17.66 -18.62
N ALA A 302 -27.72 18.63 -19.55
CA ALA A 302 -28.81 19.06 -20.41
C ALA A 302 -29.31 18.00 -21.41
N SER A 303 -28.44 17.09 -21.87
CA SER A 303 -28.80 16.08 -22.88
C SER A 303 -29.16 14.72 -22.28
N ALA A 304 -29.48 14.64 -20.98
CA ALA A 304 -29.79 13.39 -20.30
C ALA A 304 -30.96 12.61 -20.95
N ALA A 305 -31.89 13.31 -21.62
CA ALA A 305 -33.01 12.71 -22.34
C ALA A 305 -32.60 11.81 -23.53
N ASP A 306 -31.39 12.00 -24.07
CA ASP A 306 -30.84 11.18 -25.16
C ASP A 306 -30.18 9.89 -24.66
N TYR A 307 -30.24 9.64 -23.35
CA TYR A 307 -29.64 8.46 -22.73
C TYR A 307 -30.68 7.75 -21.87
N THR A 308 -30.51 6.44 -21.72
CA THR A 308 -31.35 5.62 -20.85
C THR A 308 -30.45 4.67 -20.08
N ILE A 309 -30.59 4.65 -18.75
CA ILE A 309 -29.99 3.60 -17.93
C ILE A 309 -30.87 2.35 -18.06
N ILE A 310 -30.32 1.27 -18.60
CA ILE A 310 -31.00 -0.03 -18.71
C ILE A 310 -30.92 -0.72 -17.35
N ARG A 311 -31.90 -0.42 -16.50
CA ARG A 311 -31.99 -0.92 -15.11
C ARG A 311 -32.01 -2.43 -15.01
N LEU A 312 -32.67 -3.10 -15.95
CA LEU A 312 -32.75 -4.57 -16.00
C LEU A 312 -31.38 -5.23 -16.16
N LEU A 313 -30.41 -4.53 -16.77
CA LEU A 313 -29.04 -4.99 -16.99
C LEU A 313 -28.03 -4.27 -16.07
N SER A 314 -28.51 -3.52 -15.08
CA SER A 314 -27.67 -2.83 -14.10
C SER A 314 -27.77 -3.53 -12.74
N THR A 315 -26.70 -3.47 -11.95
CA THR A 315 -26.64 -4.10 -10.62
C THR A 315 -26.26 -3.13 -9.51
N CYS A 316 -25.66 -1.96 -9.81
CA CYS A 316 -25.37 -0.96 -8.79
C CYS A 316 -26.65 -0.32 -8.23
N GLY A 317 -26.83 -0.35 -6.91
CA GLY A 317 -27.99 0.22 -6.24
C GLY A 317 -28.96 -0.81 -5.66
N PRO A 318 -30.00 -0.36 -4.93
CA PRO A 318 -31.08 -1.22 -4.46
C PRO A 318 -31.92 -1.78 -5.62
N ALA A 319 -32.64 -2.87 -5.35
CA ALA A 319 -33.69 -3.37 -6.25
C ALA A 319 -34.87 -2.39 -6.29
N GLY A 320 -35.56 -2.32 -7.44
CA GLY A 320 -36.63 -1.36 -7.69
C GLY A 320 -36.40 -0.53 -8.96
N ASN A 321 -37.38 0.24 -9.41
CA ASN A 321 -37.31 1.05 -10.65
C ASN A 321 -36.87 0.24 -11.90
N GLY A 322 -37.22 -1.04 -11.97
CA GLY A 322 -36.84 -1.94 -13.06
C GLY A 322 -35.48 -2.63 -12.91
N GLN A 323 -34.75 -2.39 -11.81
CA GLN A 323 -33.55 -3.13 -11.44
C GLN A 323 -33.91 -4.33 -10.57
N LEU A 324 -33.41 -5.52 -10.93
CA LEU A 324 -33.75 -6.78 -10.26
C LEU A 324 -32.69 -7.23 -9.25
N LEU A 325 -31.42 -7.02 -9.57
CA LEU A 325 -30.30 -7.47 -8.72
C LEU A 325 -29.76 -6.28 -7.92
N PRO A 326 -29.86 -6.31 -6.58
CA PRO A 326 -29.32 -5.26 -5.74
C PRO A 326 -27.83 -5.49 -5.47
N GLN A 327 -27.03 -4.44 -5.61
CA GLN A 327 -25.69 -4.33 -5.05
C GLN A 327 -25.56 -2.95 -4.38
N THR A 328 -25.85 -2.89 -3.08
CA THR A 328 -25.80 -1.67 -2.27
C THR A 328 -24.49 -1.53 -1.49
N SER A 329 -23.61 -2.53 -1.57
CA SER A 329 -22.29 -2.52 -0.97
C SER A 329 -21.30 -3.32 -1.81
N LEU A 330 -20.04 -2.88 -1.85
CA LEU A 330 -18.94 -3.58 -2.50
C LEU A 330 -17.79 -3.76 -1.51
N ASN A 331 -17.36 -5.01 -1.31
CA ASN A 331 -16.11 -5.29 -0.61
C ASN A 331 -14.91 -4.78 -1.45
N PRO A 332 -13.74 -4.56 -0.83
CA PRO A 332 -12.52 -4.19 -1.57
C PRO A 332 -12.29 -5.08 -2.80
N GLY A 333 -12.04 -4.47 -3.95
CA GLY A 333 -11.83 -5.17 -5.24
C GLY A 333 -13.09 -5.73 -5.90
N SER A 334 -14.27 -5.64 -5.27
CA SER A 334 -15.55 -6.04 -5.87
C SER A 334 -16.12 -4.92 -6.75
N SER A 335 -17.02 -5.29 -7.66
CA SER A 335 -17.64 -4.36 -8.61
C SER A 335 -19.13 -4.60 -8.83
N CYS A 336 -19.82 -3.57 -9.32
CA CYS A 336 -21.17 -3.62 -9.84
C CYS A 336 -21.26 -2.91 -11.19
N LEU A 337 -22.36 -3.13 -11.91
CA LEU A 337 -22.52 -2.69 -13.29
C LEU A 337 -23.63 -1.64 -13.45
N VAL A 338 -23.41 -0.70 -14.37
CA VAL A 338 -24.38 0.29 -14.84
C VAL A 338 -24.42 0.22 -16.36
N THR A 339 -25.57 -0.13 -16.93
CA THR A 339 -25.74 -0.23 -18.38
C THR A 339 -26.45 1.02 -18.91
N VAL A 340 -25.85 1.71 -19.87
CA VAL A 340 -26.39 2.94 -20.48
C VAL A 340 -26.56 2.75 -21.99
N GLN A 341 -27.69 3.20 -22.53
CA GLN A 341 -27.99 3.23 -23.95
C GLN A 341 -28.11 4.66 -24.45
N PHE A 342 -27.56 4.94 -25.63
CA PHE A 342 -27.72 6.22 -26.32
C PHE A 342 -28.88 6.13 -27.32
N ARG A 343 -29.84 7.05 -27.21
CA ARG A 343 -31.11 7.13 -27.94
C ARG A 343 -31.37 8.58 -28.35
N PRO A 344 -30.59 9.14 -29.30
CA PRO A 344 -30.76 10.51 -29.74
C PRO A 344 -32.19 10.75 -30.25
N LEU A 345 -32.80 11.86 -29.86
CA LEU A 345 -34.18 12.17 -30.19
C LEU A 345 -34.34 12.51 -31.68
N THR A 346 -35.53 12.27 -32.24
CA THR A 346 -35.86 12.65 -33.64
C THR A 346 -35.74 14.16 -33.87
N THR A 347 -35.90 14.96 -32.81
CA THR A 347 -35.84 16.42 -32.81
C THR A 347 -34.43 16.99 -32.68
N ASP A 348 -33.42 16.15 -32.46
CA ASP A 348 -32.05 16.64 -32.33
C ASP A 348 -31.52 17.17 -33.67
N SER A 349 -30.58 18.10 -33.60
CA SER A 349 -29.86 18.57 -34.79
C SER A 349 -28.95 17.48 -35.33
N ILE A 350 -28.89 17.36 -36.66
CA ILE A 350 -28.01 16.43 -37.36
C ILE A 350 -26.54 16.73 -37.01
N HIS A 351 -25.76 15.69 -36.72
CA HIS A 351 -24.36 15.73 -36.30
C HIS A 351 -24.11 16.52 -35.00
N SER A 352 -25.15 16.74 -34.19
CA SER A 352 -24.97 17.40 -32.89
C SER A 352 -24.40 16.44 -31.84
N VAL A 353 -23.48 16.97 -31.03
CA VAL A 353 -22.96 16.28 -29.85
C VAL A 353 -23.95 16.46 -28.71
N ARG A 354 -24.24 15.37 -28.00
CA ARG A 354 -25.20 15.29 -26.90
C ARG A 354 -24.45 15.03 -25.59
N PRO A 355 -23.89 16.06 -24.94
CA PRO A 355 -23.15 15.88 -23.70
C PRO A 355 -24.09 15.53 -22.54
N ALA A 356 -23.75 14.47 -21.82
CA ALA A 356 -24.40 14.04 -20.58
C ALA A 356 -23.38 13.39 -19.63
N THR A 357 -23.83 13.06 -18.43
CA THR A 357 -23.05 12.24 -17.49
C THR A 357 -23.86 11.08 -16.98
N VAL A 358 -23.18 9.98 -16.64
CA VAL A 358 -23.71 8.95 -15.75
C VAL A 358 -23.01 9.05 -14.41
N GLN A 359 -23.79 9.00 -13.34
CA GLN A 359 -23.31 9.20 -11.97
C GLN A 359 -23.78 8.06 -11.08
N VAL A 360 -22.92 7.64 -10.15
CA VAL A 360 -23.28 6.77 -9.03
C VAL A 360 -22.83 7.47 -7.75
N THR A 361 -23.69 7.49 -6.74
CA THR A 361 -23.37 8.06 -5.42
C THR A 361 -23.33 6.94 -4.39
N ASP A 362 -22.32 6.97 -3.53
CA ASP A 362 -22.08 6.00 -2.47
C ASP A 362 -21.28 6.62 -1.31
N SER A 363 -20.83 5.80 -0.36
CA SER A 363 -19.99 6.26 0.75
C SER A 363 -18.63 6.83 0.33
N ALA A 364 -18.16 6.54 -0.89
CA ALA A 364 -16.94 7.09 -1.50
C ALA A 364 -17.17 8.42 -2.24
N GLY A 365 -18.40 8.93 -2.27
CA GLY A 365 -18.78 10.16 -2.97
C GLY A 365 -19.56 9.87 -4.26
N THR A 366 -19.47 10.77 -5.23
CA THR A 366 -20.14 10.61 -6.54
C THR A 366 -19.12 10.32 -7.64
N GLN A 367 -19.18 9.14 -8.22
CA GLN A 367 -18.34 8.74 -9.35
C GLN A 367 -19.08 9.08 -10.65
N THR A 368 -18.38 9.74 -11.58
CA THR A 368 -18.97 10.29 -12.80
C THR A 368 -18.21 9.77 -14.02
N ALA A 369 -18.94 9.38 -15.07
CA ALA A 369 -18.40 9.18 -16.40
C ALA A 369 -19.10 10.10 -17.41
N ILE A 370 -18.34 10.58 -18.39
CA ILE A 370 -18.78 11.52 -19.43
C ILE A 370 -19.38 10.75 -20.60
N LEU A 371 -20.51 11.25 -21.11
CA LEU A 371 -21.21 10.72 -22.28
C LEU A 371 -21.22 11.81 -23.37
N ASN A 372 -20.64 11.50 -24.54
CA ASN A 372 -20.54 12.44 -25.68
C ASN A 372 -21.03 11.77 -26.98
N GLY A 373 -22.31 11.44 -27.02
CA GLY A 373 -22.97 10.83 -28.17
C GLY A 373 -23.18 11.79 -29.34
N THR A 374 -23.09 11.30 -30.57
CA THR A 374 -23.37 12.07 -31.79
C THR A 374 -24.69 11.61 -32.42
N ALA A 375 -25.63 12.55 -32.58
CA ALA A 375 -26.92 12.32 -33.23
C ALA A 375 -26.80 12.48 -34.76
N ASN A 376 -26.92 11.39 -35.52
CA ASN A 376 -26.81 11.38 -36.99
C ASN A 376 -28.16 11.43 -37.68
#